data_AF-A0A182UC16-F1
#
_entry.id   AF-A0A182UC16-F1
#
_cell.length_a   1.000
_cell.length_b   1.000
_cell.length_c   1.000
_cell.angle_alpha   90.00
_cell.angle_beta   90.00
_cell.angle_gamma   90.00
#
_symmetry.space_group_name_H-M   'P 1'
#
loop_
_entity.id
_entity.type
_entity.pdbx_description
1 polymer ?
#
loop_
_entity_poly.entity_id
_entity_poly.type
_entity_poly.pdbx_seq_one_letter_code
_entity_poly.pdbx_strand_id
1 'polypeptide(L)'
;MRARVTMYTIAWHTNLVQRLGELEVLVLLVSCICHDLDHPGYNNIYQINARTELALRYNDISPLENHHCSIAFRLLEHPECNIFRNMSKEMYKDVREGIIRCILATDMARHNEILTQFQEATPEFDYSNKVHTNLLCMVLIKVADISNEARPMDVAEPWVDRLLQEFFAQSAAEKSEGLPVTPFMDPDKVSKPGSQVRFIGLVLLPLFEALGELLPELTDLIITPVRVALDYYRRLNDAANKTRRSIAEAEAASSESGGSPQLPRSQSGISVKSRRSIPSQKSASRTSVDEPILIAAELHDLPEGSESGDSETATEVDVSGGAVVPSLCAPLHGSAELDSPGASSSVAIY
;
A
#
# COMPACT_ATOMS: atom_id res chain seq x y z
N MET A 1 -14.54 3.77 3.71
CA MET A 1 -15.43 3.94 4.90
C MET A 1 -14.67 4.03 6.23
N ARG A 2 -13.47 3.42 6.34
CA ARG A 2 -12.76 3.20 7.62
C ARG A 2 -11.86 4.37 8.03
N ALA A 3 -11.09 4.91 7.08
CA ALA A 3 -10.21 6.06 7.30
C ALA A 3 -10.93 7.26 7.95
N ARG A 4 -12.14 7.60 7.48
CA ARG A 4 -12.90 8.72 8.05
C ARG A 4 -13.24 8.56 9.54
N VAL A 5 -13.53 7.33 9.99
CA VAL A 5 -13.89 7.08 11.40
C VAL A 5 -12.65 7.20 12.26
N THR A 6 -11.52 6.63 11.81
CA THR A 6 -10.23 6.79 12.49
C THR A 6 -9.82 8.25 12.57
N MET A 7 -9.90 8.99 11.45
CA MET A 7 -9.58 10.42 11.40
C MET A 7 -10.43 11.23 12.38
N TYR A 8 -11.74 10.95 12.42
CA TYR A 8 -12.63 11.61 13.39
C TYR A 8 -12.22 11.30 14.85
N THR A 9 -11.89 10.05 15.15
CA THR A 9 -11.43 9.65 16.48
C THR A 9 -10.11 10.33 16.85
N ILE A 10 -9.13 10.37 15.93
CA ILE A 10 -7.84 11.07 16.13
C ILE A 10 -8.08 12.56 16.35
N ALA A 11 -8.90 13.19 15.52
CA ALA A 11 -9.21 14.61 15.61
C ALA A 11 -9.81 14.99 16.97
N TRP A 12 -10.69 14.14 17.50
CA TRP A 12 -11.28 14.33 18.83
C TRP A 12 -10.26 14.15 19.95
N HIS A 13 -9.52 13.04 19.98
CA HIS A 13 -8.63 12.71 21.09
C HIS A 13 -7.42 13.62 21.19
N THR A 14 -6.98 14.21 20.08
CA THR A 14 -5.80 15.09 20.02
C THR A 14 -6.15 16.57 20.01
N ASN A 15 -7.45 16.92 20.11
CA ASN A 15 -7.96 18.29 19.93
C ASN A 15 -7.43 18.94 18.65
N LEU A 16 -7.45 18.20 17.54
CA LEU A 16 -6.75 18.57 16.31
C LEU A 16 -7.22 19.90 15.71
N VAL A 17 -8.50 20.25 15.90
CA VAL A 17 -9.05 21.55 15.48
C VAL A 17 -8.32 22.73 16.14
N GLN A 18 -7.94 22.60 17.42
CA GLN A 18 -7.20 23.64 18.13
C GLN A 18 -5.73 23.73 17.68
N ARG A 19 -5.17 22.63 17.18
CA ARG A 19 -3.76 22.53 16.77
C ARG A 19 -3.54 22.95 15.32
N LEU A 20 -4.38 22.48 14.41
CA LEU A 20 -4.24 22.69 12.97
C LEU A 20 -5.16 23.77 12.40
N GLY A 21 -6.36 23.93 12.98
CA GLY A 21 -7.42 24.77 12.44
C GLY A 21 -8.58 23.97 11.82
N GLU A 22 -9.70 24.64 11.62
CA GLU A 22 -10.93 24.02 11.09
C GLU A 22 -10.80 23.60 9.62
N LEU A 23 -10.06 24.37 8.81
CA LEU A 23 -9.89 24.10 7.38
C LEU A 23 -9.04 22.85 7.14
N GLU A 24 -7.95 22.69 7.88
CA GLU A 24 -7.07 21.52 7.80
C GLU A 24 -7.81 20.25 8.24
N VAL A 25 -8.62 20.33 9.30
CA VAL A 25 -9.44 19.19 9.73
C VAL A 25 -10.52 18.86 8.70
N LEU A 26 -11.14 19.87 8.06
CA LEU A 26 -12.06 19.65 6.96
C LEU A 26 -11.37 18.95 5.78
N VAL A 27 -10.18 19.40 5.39
CA VAL A 27 -9.34 18.77 4.35
C VAL A 27 -9.10 17.30 4.69
N LEU A 28 -8.69 16.99 5.91
CA LEU A 28 -8.41 15.61 6.35
C LEU A 28 -9.65 14.73 6.29
N LEU A 29 -10.79 15.22 6.78
CA LEU A 29 -12.05 14.47 6.77
C LEU A 29 -12.55 14.18 5.36
N VAL A 30 -12.54 15.20 4.48
CA VAL A 30 -12.94 15.04 3.08
C VAL A 30 -11.99 14.10 2.34
N SER A 31 -10.68 14.26 2.54
CA SER A 31 -9.68 13.37 1.92
C SER A 31 -9.87 11.92 2.37
N CYS A 32 -10.09 11.65 3.66
CA CYS A 32 -10.37 10.30 4.17
C CYS A 32 -11.64 9.68 3.58
N ILE A 33 -12.64 10.50 3.22
CA ILE A 33 -13.86 10.03 2.55
C ILE A 33 -13.58 9.69 1.08
N CYS A 34 -12.73 10.48 0.42
CA CYS A 34 -12.54 10.46 -1.02
C CYS A 34 -11.32 9.67 -1.52
N HIS A 35 -10.37 9.31 -0.66
CA HIS A 35 -9.03 8.84 -1.09
C HIS A 35 -9.02 7.60 -1.98
N ASP A 36 -10.03 6.73 -1.88
CA ASP A 36 -10.16 5.47 -2.64
C ASP A 36 -11.36 5.47 -3.62
N LEU A 37 -11.84 6.65 -4.04
CA LEU A 37 -13.00 6.73 -4.93
C LEU A 37 -12.75 6.03 -6.27
N ASP A 38 -13.66 5.12 -6.62
CA ASP A 38 -13.60 4.37 -7.91
C ASP A 38 -12.35 3.46 -8.02
N HIS A 39 -11.90 2.88 -6.90
CA HIS A 39 -10.81 1.91 -6.91
C HIS A 39 -11.21 0.61 -7.66
N PRO A 40 -10.43 0.15 -8.66
CA PRO A 40 -10.81 -0.97 -9.53
C PRO A 40 -10.57 -2.36 -8.91
N GLY A 41 -9.92 -2.42 -7.75
CA GLY A 41 -9.54 -3.67 -7.07
C GLY A 41 -8.17 -4.21 -7.48
N TYR A 42 -7.38 -3.41 -8.20
CA TYR A 42 -6.02 -3.73 -8.63
C TYR A 42 -5.12 -2.53 -8.39
N ASN A 43 -3.96 -2.74 -7.75
CA ASN A 43 -3.06 -1.67 -7.33
C ASN A 43 -2.27 -1.02 -8.49
N ASN A 44 -1.50 0.02 -8.19
CA ASN A 44 -0.68 0.75 -9.16
C ASN A 44 0.30 -0.16 -9.95
N ILE A 45 0.88 -1.19 -9.32
CA ILE A 45 1.78 -2.15 -9.99
C ILE A 45 1.07 -2.85 -11.14
N TYR A 46 -0.16 -3.32 -10.90
CA TYR A 46 -0.98 -3.94 -11.93
C TYR A 46 -1.32 -2.93 -13.04
N GLN A 47 -1.77 -1.71 -12.67
CA GLN A 47 -2.12 -0.68 -13.66
C GLN A 47 -0.98 -0.43 -14.65
N ILE A 48 0.24 -0.28 -14.13
CA ILE A 48 1.45 0.02 -14.91
C ILE A 48 1.85 -1.19 -15.76
N ASN A 49 1.95 -2.37 -15.16
CA ASN A 49 2.38 -3.59 -15.88
C ASN A 49 1.40 -3.98 -16.98
N ALA A 50 0.10 -3.86 -16.73
CA ALA A 50 -0.96 -4.11 -17.70
C ALA A 50 -1.16 -2.96 -18.70
N ARG A 51 -0.49 -1.82 -18.50
CA ARG A 51 -0.62 -0.59 -19.32
C ARG A 51 -2.07 -0.16 -19.49
N THR A 52 -2.81 -0.14 -18.39
CA THR A 52 -4.23 0.21 -18.39
C THR A 52 -4.43 1.67 -18.81
N GLU A 53 -5.67 2.05 -19.10
CA GLU A 53 -6.00 3.43 -19.44
C GLU A 53 -5.61 4.41 -18.31
N LEU A 54 -5.71 4.00 -17.04
CA LEU A 54 -5.31 4.82 -15.90
C LEU A 54 -3.79 5.06 -15.89
N ALA A 55 -2.99 4.01 -16.07
CA ALA A 55 -1.54 4.13 -16.14
C ALA A 55 -1.10 5.04 -17.30
N LEU A 56 -1.68 4.86 -18.49
CA LEU A 56 -1.41 5.72 -19.65
C LEU A 56 -1.84 7.17 -19.43
N ARG A 57 -3.01 7.40 -18.81
CA ARG A 57 -3.53 8.75 -18.55
C ARG A 57 -2.67 9.52 -17.56
N TYR A 58 -2.16 8.84 -16.55
CA TYR A 58 -1.36 9.44 -15.46
C TYR A 58 0.15 9.21 -15.62
N ASN A 59 0.58 8.68 -16.77
CA ASN A 59 1.98 8.46 -17.12
C ASN A 59 2.75 7.71 -16.02
N ASP A 60 2.13 6.66 -15.49
CA ASP A 60 2.67 5.78 -14.43
C ASP A 60 2.93 6.47 -13.07
N ILE A 61 2.59 7.75 -12.90
CA ILE A 61 2.78 8.50 -11.64
C ILE A 61 1.51 8.43 -10.79
N SER A 62 1.55 7.65 -9.71
CA SER A 62 0.43 7.38 -8.78
C SER A 62 -0.94 7.31 -9.50
N PRO A 63 -1.13 6.39 -10.47
CA PRO A 63 -2.31 6.41 -11.33
C PRO A 63 -3.65 6.35 -10.58
N LEU A 64 -3.73 5.53 -9.53
CA LEU A 64 -4.94 5.36 -8.73
C LEU A 64 -5.23 6.59 -7.88
N GLU A 65 -4.26 7.12 -7.15
CA GLU A 65 -4.46 8.27 -6.27
C GLU A 65 -4.84 9.53 -7.07
N ASN A 66 -4.25 9.71 -8.25
CA ASN A 66 -4.65 10.76 -9.19
C ASN A 66 -6.10 10.56 -9.69
N HIS A 67 -6.49 9.32 -9.99
CA HIS A 67 -7.86 8.98 -10.40
C HIS A 67 -8.86 9.26 -9.28
N HIS A 68 -8.61 8.78 -8.06
CA HIS A 68 -9.46 9.00 -6.88
C HIS A 68 -9.68 10.50 -6.65
N CYS A 69 -8.60 11.28 -6.72
CA CYS A 69 -8.67 12.73 -6.58
C CYS A 69 -9.47 13.39 -7.71
N SER A 70 -9.28 12.95 -8.96
CA SER A 70 -10.04 13.45 -10.12
C SER A 70 -11.54 13.21 -9.98
N ILE A 71 -11.93 12.00 -9.58
CA ILE A 71 -13.34 11.64 -9.34
C ILE A 71 -13.93 12.44 -8.18
N ALA A 72 -13.18 12.62 -7.08
CA ALA A 72 -13.60 13.43 -5.95
C ALA A 72 -14.01 14.84 -6.37
N PHE A 73 -13.15 15.53 -7.14
CA PHE A 73 -13.44 16.90 -7.56
C PHE A 73 -14.50 16.97 -8.66
N ARG A 74 -14.60 15.98 -9.54
CA ARG A 74 -15.71 15.92 -10.51
C ARG A 74 -17.06 15.84 -9.80
N LEU A 75 -17.15 15.07 -8.71
CA LEU A 75 -18.36 15.00 -7.88
C LEU A 75 -18.62 16.33 -7.17
N LEU A 76 -17.59 16.94 -6.58
CA LEU A 76 -17.70 18.20 -5.85
C LEU A 76 -17.98 19.42 -6.74
N GLU A 77 -17.74 19.31 -8.06
CA GLU A 77 -18.15 20.32 -9.03
C GLU A 77 -19.65 20.30 -9.34
N HIS A 78 -20.34 19.18 -9.05
CA HIS A 78 -21.78 19.10 -9.25
C HIS A 78 -22.52 20.00 -8.23
N PRO A 79 -23.43 20.91 -8.65
CA PRO A 79 -24.06 21.89 -7.76
C PRO A 79 -24.76 21.30 -6.53
N GLU A 80 -25.31 20.08 -6.67
CA GLU A 80 -26.01 19.36 -5.60
C GLU A 80 -25.07 18.69 -4.59
N CYS A 81 -23.84 18.41 -5.00
CA CYS A 81 -22.83 17.73 -4.19
C CYS A 81 -21.75 18.68 -3.66
N ASN A 82 -21.71 19.93 -4.16
CA ASN A 82 -20.69 20.91 -3.83
C ASN A 82 -20.85 21.45 -2.39
N ILE A 83 -20.21 20.78 -1.44
CA ILE A 83 -20.11 21.22 -0.04
C ILE A 83 -19.28 22.51 0.14
N PHE A 84 -18.53 22.93 -0.87
CA PHE A 84 -17.67 24.11 -0.86
C PHE A 84 -18.28 25.34 -1.56
N ARG A 85 -19.53 25.26 -2.03
CA ARG A 85 -20.19 26.31 -2.83
C ARG A 85 -20.23 27.71 -2.21
N ASN A 86 -20.16 27.79 -0.89
CA ASN A 86 -20.22 29.05 -0.13
C ASN A 86 -18.84 29.56 0.30
N MET A 87 -17.76 28.89 -0.10
CA MET A 87 -16.40 29.29 0.21
C MET A 87 -15.93 30.42 -0.72
N SER A 88 -15.02 31.27 -0.23
CA SER A 88 -14.31 32.20 -1.12
C SER A 88 -13.41 31.40 -2.09
N LYS A 89 -13.04 32.03 -3.20
CA LYS A 89 -12.19 31.38 -4.21
C LYS A 89 -10.81 31.04 -3.65
N GLU A 90 -10.28 31.90 -2.79
CA GLU A 90 -8.99 31.75 -2.13
C GLU A 90 -9.03 30.55 -1.18
N MET A 91 -10.06 30.48 -0.32
CA MET A 91 -10.23 29.38 0.63
C MET A 91 -10.48 28.04 -0.07
N TYR A 92 -11.27 28.03 -1.15
CA TYR A 92 -11.47 26.83 -1.96
C TYR A 92 -10.16 26.34 -2.59
N LYS A 93 -9.32 27.25 -3.08
CA LYS A 93 -8.01 26.89 -3.65
C LYS A 93 -7.13 26.18 -2.62
N ASP A 94 -7.06 26.73 -1.40
CA ASP A 94 -6.26 26.15 -0.31
C ASP A 94 -6.80 24.77 0.11
N VAL A 95 -8.13 24.64 0.28
CA VAL A 95 -8.78 23.36 0.60
C VAL A 95 -8.56 22.33 -0.50
N ARG A 96 -8.68 22.73 -1.77
CA ARG A 96 -8.45 21.85 -2.91
C ARG A 96 -7.01 21.35 -2.93
N GLU A 97 -6.04 22.24 -2.76
CA GLU A 97 -4.63 21.87 -2.73
C GLU A 97 -4.33 20.90 -1.58
N GLY A 98 -4.88 21.16 -0.40
CA GLY A 98 -4.76 20.28 0.75
C GLY A 98 -5.31 18.88 0.51
N ILE A 99 -6.50 18.77 -0.11
CA ILE A 99 -7.12 17.48 -0.42
C ILE A 99 -6.30 16.70 -1.44
N ILE A 100 -5.84 17.37 -2.51
CA ILE A 100 -4.97 16.74 -3.52
C ILE A 100 -3.72 16.17 -2.84
N ARG A 101 -3.06 16.97 -2.01
CA ARG A 101 -1.85 16.56 -1.30
C ARG A 101 -2.10 15.36 -0.38
N CYS A 102 -3.20 15.35 0.35
CA CYS A 102 -3.54 14.25 1.26
C CYS A 102 -3.85 12.96 0.50
N ILE A 103 -4.66 13.02 -0.57
CA ILE A 103 -5.01 11.83 -1.36
C ILE A 103 -3.75 11.28 -2.05
N LEU A 104 -2.92 12.11 -2.68
CA LEU A 104 -1.68 11.62 -3.31
C LEU A 104 -0.66 11.07 -2.30
N ALA A 105 -0.78 11.42 -1.01
CA ALA A 105 0.06 10.88 0.04
C ALA A 105 -0.35 9.46 0.49
N THR A 106 -1.54 8.97 0.11
CA THR A 106 -1.94 7.59 0.45
C THR A 106 -1.18 6.55 -0.36
N ASP A 107 -0.59 6.93 -1.51
CA ASP A 107 0.29 6.05 -2.28
C ASP A 107 1.41 5.49 -1.38
N MET A 108 1.47 4.16 -1.29
CA MET A 108 2.43 3.44 -0.48
C MET A 108 3.84 3.46 -1.08
N ALA A 109 3.99 3.77 -2.38
CA ALA A 109 5.29 4.05 -3.00
C ALA A 109 6.04 5.19 -2.30
N ARG A 110 5.29 6.17 -1.79
CA ARG A 110 5.82 7.37 -1.12
C ARG A 110 5.90 7.25 0.41
N HIS A 111 5.61 6.07 0.96
CA HIS A 111 5.52 5.89 2.42
C HIS A 111 6.82 6.26 3.13
N ASN A 112 7.95 5.71 2.67
CA ASN A 112 9.25 5.94 3.32
C ASN A 112 9.73 7.38 3.16
N GLU A 113 9.50 7.99 2.00
CA GLU A 113 9.79 9.40 1.73
C GLU A 113 9.09 10.30 2.77
N ILE A 114 7.76 10.15 2.90
CA ILE A 114 6.94 10.95 3.81
C ILE A 114 7.29 10.68 5.28
N LEU A 115 7.52 9.42 5.66
CA LEU A 115 7.89 9.06 7.02
C LEU A 115 9.23 9.68 7.42
N THR A 116 10.22 9.62 6.53
CA THR A 116 11.57 10.16 6.79
C THR A 116 11.50 11.67 6.96
N GLN A 117 10.85 12.38 6.03
CA GLN A 117 10.63 13.83 6.14
C GLN A 117 9.93 14.19 7.46
N PHE A 118 8.94 13.40 7.90
CA PHE A 118 8.20 13.67 9.13
C PHE A 118 9.04 13.44 10.37
N GLN A 119 9.82 12.37 10.43
CA GLN A 119 10.74 12.10 11.53
C GLN A 119 11.80 13.20 11.65
N GLU A 120 12.32 13.70 10.53
CA GLU A 120 13.27 14.82 10.50
C GLU A 120 12.65 16.13 11.01
N ALA A 121 11.38 16.39 10.67
CA ALA A 121 10.67 17.59 11.11
C ALA A 121 10.14 17.53 12.55
N THR A 122 10.01 16.33 13.14
CA THR A 122 9.37 16.13 14.46
C THR A 122 10.08 16.85 15.62
N PRO A 123 11.42 16.82 15.75
CA PRO A 123 12.12 17.47 16.87
C PRO A 123 11.94 18.99 16.93
N GLU A 124 11.74 19.64 15.78
CA GLU A 124 11.57 21.09 15.64
C GLU A 124 10.17 21.44 15.11
N PHE A 125 9.19 20.57 15.35
CA PHE A 125 7.86 20.73 14.78
C PHE A 125 7.19 22.03 15.24
N ASP A 126 6.59 22.73 14.29
CA ASP A 126 5.96 24.03 14.50
C ASP A 126 4.61 24.06 13.80
N TYR A 127 3.55 24.22 14.58
CA TYR A 127 2.17 24.32 14.09
C TYR A 127 1.89 25.61 13.31
N SER A 128 2.76 26.62 13.41
CA SER A 128 2.67 27.84 12.60
C SER A 128 3.29 27.66 11.21
N ASN A 129 4.17 26.68 11.04
CA ASN A 129 4.84 26.39 9.78
C ASN A 129 3.95 25.53 8.85
N LYS A 130 3.64 26.05 7.65
CA LYS A 130 2.81 25.31 6.69
C LYS A 130 3.45 24.06 6.13
N VAL A 131 4.76 23.97 6.03
CA VAL A 131 5.44 22.73 5.61
C VAL A 131 5.21 21.63 6.66
N HIS A 132 5.42 21.96 7.94
CA HIS A 132 5.22 21.03 9.05
C HIS A 132 3.77 20.56 9.16
N THR A 133 2.81 21.49 9.12
CA THR A 133 1.38 21.14 9.19
C THR A 133 0.88 20.36 7.98
N ASN A 134 1.38 20.66 6.77
CA ASN A 134 1.08 19.87 5.57
C ASN A 134 1.60 18.43 5.69
N LEU A 135 2.83 18.26 6.21
CA LEU A 135 3.44 16.95 6.44
C LEU A 135 2.70 16.15 7.51
N LEU A 136 2.30 16.80 8.61
CA LEU A 136 1.42 16.19 9.61
C LEU A 136 0.08 15.75 8.99
N CYS A 137 -0.52 16.54 8.10
CA CYS A 137 -1.75 16.12 7.42
C CYS A 137 -1.53 14.87 6.55
N MET A 138 -0.41 14.78 5.82
CA MET A 138 -0.05 13.60 5.04
C MET A 138 0.13 12.37 5.94
N VAL A 139 0.81 12.49 7.08
CA VAL A 139 0.96 11.39 8.03
C VAL A 139 -0.37 10.97 8.65
N LEU A 140 -1.21 11.94 9.04
CA LEU A 140 -2.52 11.67 9.64
C LEU A 140 -3.45 10.89 8.70
N ILE A 141 -3.50 11.25 7.41
CA ILE A 141 -4.31 10.49 6.44
C ILE A 141 -3.72 9.09 6.23
N LYS A 142 -2.40 8.94 6.12
CA LYS A 142 -1.76 7.62 5.99
C LYS A 142 -2.03 6.73 7.20
N VAL A 143 -1.95 7.28 8.42
CA VAL A 143 -2.30 6.55 9.65
C VAL A 143 -3.76 6.16 9.63
N ALA A 144 -4.66 7.06 9.24
CA ALA A 144 -6.09 6.79 9.21
C ALA A 144 -6.46 5.73 8.17
N ASP A 145 -5.83 5.78 7.00
CA ASP A 145 -5.91 4.78 5.94
C ASP A 145 -5.55 3.41 6.51
N ILE A 146 -4.29 3.21 6.91
CA ILE A 146 -3.75 1.89 7.29
C ILE A 146 -4.06 1.45 8.74
N SER A 147 -5.14 1.95 9.33
CA SER A 147 -5.46 1.83 10.77
C SER A 147 -6.17 0.54 11.19
N ASN A 148 -6.38 -0.41 10.28
CA ASN A 148 -7.21 -1.59 10.55
C ASN A 148 -6.74 -2.37 11.79
N GLU A 149 -5.42 -2.56 11.94
CA GLU A 149 -4.81 -3.32 13.04
C GLU A 149 -4.76 -2.55 14.37
N ALA A 150 -5.17 -1.28 14.40
CA ALA A 150 -5.37 -0.53 15.64
C ALA A 150 -6.74 -0.79 16.28
N ARG A 151 -7.64 -1.47 15.56
CA ARG A 151 -8.99 -1.78 16.04
C ARG A 151 -8.99 -3.07 16.87
N PRO A 152 -10.04 -3.30 17.69
CA PRO A 152 -10.25 -4.60 18.33
C PRO A 152 -10.17 -5.74 17.31
N MET A 153 -9.58 -6.88 17.72
CA MET A 153 -9.24 -7.99 16.84
C MET A 153 -10.44 -8.56 16.07
N ASP A 154 -11.60 -8.62 16.70
CA ASP A 154 -12.87 -9.06 16.10
C ASP A 154 -13.35 -8.13 14.96
N VAL A 155 -12.93 -6.87 15.00
CA VAL A 155 -13.18 -5.89 13.92
C VAL A 155 -12.06 -5.91 12.88
N ALA A 156 -10.80 -6.04 13.30
CA ALA A 156 -9.63 -5.99 12.42
C ALA A 156 -9.47 -7.25 11.55
N GLU A 157 -9.63 -8.43 12.14
CA GLU A 157 -9.32 -9.72 11.49
C GLU A 157 -10.10 -9.97 10.18
N PRO A 158 -11.41 -9.67 10.09
CA PRO A 158 -12.16 -9.84 8.83
C PRO A 158 -11.64 -8.96 7.69
N TRP A 159 -10.98 -7.84 7.98
CA TRP A 159 -10.41 -6.97 6.94
C TRP A 159 -9.15 -7.56 6.34
N VAL A 160 -8.37 -8.28 7.13
CA VAL A 160 -7.19 -8.99 6.61
C VAL A 160 -7.62 -10.05 5.60
N ASP A 161 -8.71 -10.77 5.85
CA ASP A 161 -9.21 -11.77 4.90
C ASP A 161 -9.68 -11.13 3.59
N ARG A 162 -10.35 -9.98 3.66
CA ARG A 162 -10.78 -9.24 2.46
C ARG A 162 -9.59 -8.66 1.69
N LEU A 163 -8.57 -8.15 2.38
CA LEU A 163 -7.34 -7.65 1.77
C LEU A 163 -6.63 -8.78 0.99
N LEU A 164 -6.46 -9.94 1.63
CA LEU A 164 -5.87 -11.11 0.99
C LEU A 164 -6.70 -11.60 -0.20
N GLN A 165 -8.04 -11.56 -0.10
CA GLN A 165 -8.91 -11.90 -1.22
C GLN A 165 -8.65 -11.00 -2.45
N GLU A 166 -8.49 -9.70 -2.24
CA GLU A 166 -8.18 -8.75 -3.30
C GLU A 166 -6.80 -9.00 -3.91
N PHE A 167 -5.79 -9.24 -3.07
CA PHE A 167 -4.42 -9.57 -3.52
C PHE A 167 -4.35 -10.87 -4.31
N PHE A 168 -5.08 -11.90 -3.87
CA PHE A 168 -5.13 -13.17 -4.58
C PHE A 168 -5.88 -13.06 -5.91
N ALA A 169 -6.90 -12.19 -5.99
CA ALA A 169 -7.57 -11.90 -7.25
C ALA A 169 -6.64 -11.19 -8.24
N GLN A 170 -5.86 -10.21 -7.76
CA GLN A 170 -4.84 -9.54 -8.58
C GLN A 170 -3.76 -10.52 -9.06
N SER A 171 -3.17 -11.31 -8.16
CA SER A 171 -2.10 -12.24 -8.55
C SER A 171 -2.59 -13.34 -9.50
N ALA A 172 -3.86 -13.76 -9.39
CA ALA A 172 -4.48 -14.65 -10.36
C ALA A 172 -4.65 -13.99 -11.73
N ALA A 173 -5.07 -12.72 -11.78
CA ALA A 173 -5.17 -11.96 -13.02
C ALA A 173 -3.79 -11.78 -13.68
N GLU A 174 -2.77 -11.39 -12.91
CA GLU A 174 -1.38 -11.28 -13.37
C GLU A 174 -0.88 -12.58 -13.99
N LYS A 175 -1.12 -13.73 -13.33
CA LYS A 175 -0.78 -15.07 -13.86
C LYS A 175 -1.51 -15.37 -15.18
N SER A 176 -2.80 -15.02 -15.28
CA SER A 176 -3.62 -15.31 -16.45
C SER A 176 -3.28 -14.46 -17.68
N GLU A 177 -2.83 -13.23 -17.45
CA GLU A 177 -2.48 -12.25 -18.48
C GLU A 177 -0.99 -12.32 -18.87
N GLY A 178 -0.20 -13.16 -18.19
CA GLY A 178 1.24 -13.29 -18.43
C GLY A 178 2.05 -12.09 -17.92
N LEU A 179 1.54 -11.37 -16.93
CA LEU A 179 2.22 -10.25 -16.27
C LEU A 179 3.15 -10.74 -15.16
N PRO A 180 4.14 -9.93 -14.74
CA PRO A 180 4.93 -10.21 -13.54
C PRO A 180 4.02 -10.34 -12.31
N VAL A 181 4.11 -11.47 -11.62
CA VAL A 181 3.30 -11.75 -10.43
C VAL A 181 3.92 -11.09 -9.21
N THR A 182 3.12 -10.28 -8.52
CA THR A 182 3.54 -9.57 -7.31
C THR A 182 3.82 -10.57 -6.16
N PRO A 183 5.07 -10.72 -5.68
CA PRO A 183 5.44 -11.85 -4.80
C PRO A 183 4.70 -11.91 -3.47
N PHE A 184 4.40 -10.75 -2.86
CA PHE A 184 3.68 -10.66 -1.58
C PHE A 184 2.16 -10.81 -1.71
N MET A 185 1.65 -10.99 -2.93
CA MET A 185 0.24 -11.26 -3.24
C MET A 185 0.01 -12.70 -3.70
N ASP A 186 1.05 -13.53 -3.73
CA ASP A 186 0.98 -14.91 -4.21
C ASP A 186 0.52 -15.84 -3.06
N PRO A 187 -0.67 -16.49 -3.15
CA PRO A 187 -1.17 -17.36 -2.08
C PRO A 187 -0.25 -18.55 -1.78
N ASP A 188 0.60 -18.94 -2.74
CA ASP A 188 1.56 -20.03 -2.56
C ASP A 188 2.74 -19.63 -1.66
N LYS A 189 2.98 -18.33 -1.48
CA LYS A 189 4.15 -17.78 -0.77
C LYS A 189 3.77 -17.01 0.49
N VAL A 190 2.50 -16.66 0.64
CA VAL A 190 2.02 -15.72 1.67
C VAL A 190 1.12 -16.44 2.65
N SER A 191 1.45 -16.33 3.93
CA SER A 191 0.55 -16.69 5.02
C SER A 191 -0.03 -15.43 5.66
N LYS A 192 -1.31 -15.45 6.02
CA LYS A 192 -1.98 -14.37 6.78
C LYS A 192 -1.14 -13.90 7.98
N PRO A 193 -0.67 -14.76 8.90
CA PRO A 193 0.12 -14.26 10.04
C PRO A 193 1.49 -13.73 9.61
N GLY A 194 2.14 -14.32 8.61
CA GLY A 194 3.43 -13.87 8.12
C GLY A 194 3.37 -12.53 7.37
N SER A 195 2.27 -12.23 6.67
CA SER A 195 2.05 -10.92 6.05
C SER A 195 1.82 -9.85 7.11
N GLN A 196 0.93 -10.11 8.09
CA GLN A 196 0.62 -9.12 9.13
C GLN A 196 1.81 -8.82 10.03
N VAL A 197 2.63 -9.81 10.40
CA VAL A 197 3.86 -9.55 11.20
C VAL A 197 4.78 -8.56 10.50
N ARG A 198 4.96 -8.71 9.17
CA ARG A 198 5.83 -7.86 8.38
C ARG A 198 5.22 -6.47 8.18
N PHE A 199 3.96 -6.41 7.78
CA PHE A 199 3.26 -5.14 7.56
C PHE A 199 3.14 -4.32 8.84
N ILE A 200 2.71 -4.94 9.95
CA ILE A 200 2.59 -4.24 11.23
C ILE A 200 3.97 -3.78 11.74
N GLY A 201 4.96 -4.68 11.72
CA GLY A 201 6.28 -4.42 12.28
C GLY A 201 7.13 -3.43 11.48
N LEU A 202 6.98 -3.41 10.15
CA LEU A 202 7.86 -2.63 9.27
C LEU A 202 7.18 -1.39 8.65
N VAL A 203 5.85 -1.30 8.68
CA VAL A 203 5.09 -0.20 8.07
C VAL A 203 4.25 0.55 9.11
N LEU A 204 3.37 -0.16 9.82
CA LEU A 204 2.44 0.52 10.75
C LEU A 204 3.17 1.09 11.96
N LEU A 205 3.92 0.26 12.68
CA LEU A 205 4.55 0.71 13.93
C LEU A 205 5.50 1.90 13.73
N PRO A 206 6.42 1.91 12.74
CA PRO A 206 7.28 3.07 12.51
C PRO A 206 6.51 4.37 12.27
N LEU A 207 5.45 4.32 11.45
CA LEU A 207 4.60 5.48 11.17
C LEU A 207 3.82 5.95 12.41
N PHE A 208 3.25 5.00 13.15
CA PHE A 208 2.38 5.29 14.28
C PHE A 208 3.19 5.81 15.47
N GLU A 209 4.37 5.22 15.71
CA GLU A 209 5.31 5.67 16.75
C GLU A 209 5.85 7.06 16.44
N ALA A 210 6.23 7.35 15.18
CA ALA A 210 6.62 8.69 14.77
C ALA A 210 5.51 9.72 15.03
N LEU A 211 4.25 9.39 14.69
CA LEU A 211 3.12 10.26 15.00
C LEU A 211 2.91 10.40 16.53
N GLY A 212 3.14 9.33 17.29
CA GLY A 212 3.03 9.32 18.76
C GLY A 212 4.07 10.18 19.46
N GLU A 213 5.24 10.41 18.87
CA GLU A 213 6.23 11.36 19.40
C GLU A 213 5.67 12.80 19.42
N LEU A 214 4.92 13.18 18.37
CA LEU A 214 4.29 14.50 18.28
C LEU A 214 2.93 14.58 19.00
N LEU A 215 2.16 13.50 18.99
CA LEU A 215 0.82 13.38 19.58
C LEU A 215 0.76 12.19 20.57
N PRO A 216 1.33 12.32 21.78
CA PRO A 216 1.43 11.24 22.76
C PRO A 216 0.08 10.63 23.17
N GLU A 217 -1.01 11.39 23.04
CA GLU A 217 -2.39 10.95 23.29
C GLU A 217 -2.79 9.74 22.43
N LEU A 218 -2.09 9.51 21.33
CA LEU A 218 -2.33 8.38 20.42
C LEU A 218 -1.66 7.08 20.88
N THR A 219 -0.78 7.11 21.89
CA THR A 219 -0.05 5.94 22.36
C THR A 219 -0.99 4.83 22.81
N ASP A 220 -1.90 5.13 23.74
CA ASP A 220 -2.84 4.13 24.25
C ASP A 220 -3.97 3.83 23.26
N LEU A 221 -4.31 4.80 22.41
CA LEU A 221 -5.44 4.71 21.49
C LEU A 221 -5.15 3.86 20.26
N ILE A 222 -3.96 3.99 19.65
CA ILE A 222 -3.61 3.29 18.40
C ILE A 222 -2.30 2.50 18.49
N ILE A 223 -1.24 3.00 19.14
CA ILE A 223 0.07 2.33 19.14
C ILE A 223 0.01 1.04 19.98
N THR A 224 -0.53 1.11 21.20
CA THR A 224 -0.65 -0.05 22.09
C THR A 224 -1.47 -1.18 21.48
N PRO A 225 -2.68 -0.94 20.91
CA PRO A 225 -3.42 -1.97 20.16
C PRO A 225 -2.62 -2.60 19.01
N VAL A 226 -1.91 -1.80 18.20
CA VAL A 226 -1.10 -2.31 17.09
C VAL A 226 0.05 -3.20 17.58
N ARG A 227 0.71 -2.85 18.71
CA ARG A 227 1.72 -3.71 19.33
C ARG A 227 1.13 -5.04 19.81
N VAL A 228 -0.06 -5.03 20.39
CA VAL A 228 -0.78 -6.25 20.81
C VAL A 228 -1.13 -7.12 19.60
N ALA A 229 -1.61 -6.51 18.50
CA ALA A 229 -1.89 -7.21 17.26
C ALA A 229 -0.62 -7.85 16.66
N LEU A 230 0.51 -7.14 16.67
CA LEU A 230 1.80 -7.68 16.23
C LEU A 230 2.19 -8.93 17.02
N ASP A 231 2.10 -8.88 18.34
CA ASP A 231 2.45 -10.03 19.19
C ASP A 231 1.49 -11.20 18.99
N TYR A 232 0.21 -10.93 18.73
CA TYR A 232 -0.76 -11.95 18.35
C TYR A 232 -0.36 -12.65 17.05
N TYR A 233 -0.08 -11.91 15.98
CA TYR A 233 0.32 -12.51 14.71
C TYR A 233 1.69 -13.18 14.75
N ARG A 234 2.64 -12.69 15.56
CA ARG A 234 3.92 -13.37 15.82
C ARG A 234 3.70 -14.76 16.39
N ARG A 235 2.87 -14.88 17.43
CA ARG A 235 2.52 -16.18 18.03
C ARG A 235 1.86 -17.13 17.03
N LEU A 236 0.94 -16.63 16.19
CA LEU A 236 0.32 -17.42 15.13
C LEU A 236 1.32 -17.87 14.07
N ASN A 237 2.21 -16.98 13.65
CA ASN A 237 3.23 -17.26 12.64
C ASN A 237 4.21 -18.34 13.14
N ASP A 238 4.66 -18.22 14.39
CA ASP A 238 5.56 -19.19 15.02
C ASP A 238 4.91 -20.56 15.15
N ALA A 239 3.64 -20.62 15.57
CA ALA A 239 2.88 -21.86 15.65
C ALA A 239 2.70 -22.53 14.27
N ALA A 240 2.38 -21.73 13.24
CA ALA A 240 2.25 -22.22 11.86
C ALA A 240 3.58 -22.75 11.32
N ASN A 241 4.68 -22.02 11.55
CA ASN A 241 6.03 -22.42 11.12
C ASN A 241 6.51 -23.68 11.83
N LYS A 242 6.25 -23.82 13.14
CA LYS A 242 6.56 -25.03 13.90
C LYS A 242 5.81 -26.24 13.36
N THR A 243 4.52 -26.09 13.06
CA THR A 243 3.70 -27.15 12.47
C THR A 243 4.26 -27.58 11.11
N ARG A 244 4.56 -26.62 10.22
CA ARG A 244 5.13 -26.90 8.89
C ARG A 244 6.48 -27.63 8.96
N ARG A 245 7.36 -27.23 9.89
CA ARG A 245 8.65 -27.91 10.13
C ARG A 245 8.44 -29.35 10.59
N SER A 246 7.53 -29.58 11.54
CA SER A 246 7.24 -30.94 12.03
C SER A 246 6.69 -31.87 10.95
N ILE A 247 5.86 -31.36 10.03
CA ILE A 247 5.34 -32.13 8.88
C ILE A 247 6.49 -32.48 7.93
N ALA A 248 7.32 -31.50 7.56
CA ALA A 248 8.45 -31.71 6.66
C ALA A 248 9.49 -32.70 7.23
N GLU A 249 9.72 -32.69 8.55
CA GLU A 249 10.58 -33.65 9.24
C GLU A 249 9.99 -35.06 9.23
N ALA A 250 8.67 -35.19 9.44
CA ALA A 250 7.97 -36.49 9.37
C ALA A 250 7.97 -37.07 7.93
N GLU A 251 7.76 -36.25 6.92
CA GLU A 251 7.83 -36.64 5.51
C GLU A 251 9.25 -37.12 5.14
N ALA A 252 10.28 -36.37 5.55
CA ALA A 252 11.67 -36.76 5.34
C ALA A 252 11.99 -38.11 6.00
N ALA A 253 11.58 -38.31 7.26
CA ALA A 253 11.79 -39.57 7.98
C ALA A 253 11.05 -40.76 7.34
N SER A 254 9.85 -40.54 6.78
CA SER A 254 9.10 -41.58 6.08
C SER A 254 9.74 -41.99 4.75
N SER A 255 10.34 -41.04 4.02
CA SER A 255 11.03 -41.28 2.75
C SER A 255 12.32 -42.09 2.88
N GLU A 256 13.00 -42.02 4.04
CA GLU A 256 14.20 -42.82 4.33
C GLU A 256 13.87 -44.28 4.73
N SER A 257 12.63 -44.58 5.13
CA SER A 257 12.22 -45.92 5.58
C SER A 257 11.70 -46.86 4.48
N GLY A 258 11.55 -46.37 3.24
CA GLY A 258 10.99 -47.10 2.10
C GLY A 258 11.97 -47.94 1.26
N GLY A 259 13.19 -48.19 1.74
CA GLY A 259 14.19 -49.00 1.03
C GLY A 259 13.76 -50.47 0.90
N SER A 260 13.33 -50.87 -0.30
CA SER A 260 13.00 -52.26 -0.64
C SER A 260 14.18 -53.23 -0.39
N PRO A 261 13.94 -54.46 0.09
CA PRO A 261 15.01 -55.42 0.38
C PRO A 261 15.67 -55.91 -0.91
N GLN A 262 16.98 -55.69 -1.02
CA GLN A 262 17.78 -56.08 -2.18
C GLN A 262 18.19 -57.56 -2.07
N LEU A 263 17.71 -58.39 -3.00
CA LEU A 263 18.08 -59.80 -3.16
C LEU A 263 19.60 -59.97 -3.39
N PRO A 264 20.22 -61.06 -2.87
CA PRO A 264 21.67 -61.22 -2.94
C PRO A 264 22.11 -61.63 -4.35
N ARG A 265 23.02 -60.85 -4.95
CA ARG A 265 23.75 -61.25 -6.17
C ARG A 265 25.06 -61.93 -5.78
N SER A 266 25.26 -63.11 -6.36
CA SER A 266 26.38 -64.03 -6.23
C SER A 266 27.71 -63.47 -6.73
N GLN A 267 28.77 -63.86 -6.04
CA GLN A 267 30.17 -63.48 -6.25
C GLN A 267 30.84 -64.17 -7.46
N SER A 268 31.63 -63.40 -8.18
CA SER A 268 32.95 -63.76 -8.76
C SER A 268 33.52 -62.43 -9.30
N GLY A 269 34.68 -61.89 -8.93
CA GLY A 269 35.92 -62.48 -8.45
C GLY A 269 37.03 -61.87 -9.30
N ILE A 270 37.85 -60.99 -8.70
CA ILE A 270 39.30 -60.79 -8.87
C ILE A 270 39.68 -59.33 -8.56
N SER A 271 40.66 -59.26 -7.66
CA SER A 271 41.20 -58.11 -6.97
C SER A 271 42.50 -57.65 -7.63
N VAL A 272 42.71 -56.33 -7.73
CA VAL A 272 44.06 -55.73 -7.65
C VAL A 272 44.02 -54.52 -6.70
N LYS A 273 44.73 -54.69 -5.57
CA LYS A 273 45.19 -53.69 -4.57
C LYS A 273 46.06 -52.62 -5.25
N SER A 274 46.32 -51.40 -4.77
CA SER A 274 46.02 -50.61 -3.56
C SER A 274 46.86 -49.32 -3.69
N ARG A 275 46.34 -48.15 -3.29
CA ARG A 275 46.98 -47.28 -2.27
C ARG A 275 46.02 -46.17 -1.78
N ARG A 276 45.87 -46.14 -0.44
CA ARG A 276 45.21 -45.16 0.45
C ARG A 276 45.87 -43.76 0.31
N SER A 277 45.28 -42.61 0.69
CA SER A 277 44.43 -42.21 1.85
C SER A 277 43.83 -40.80 1.57
N ILE A 278 42.51 -40.51 1.66
CA ILE A 278 41.66 -40.05 2.80
C ILE A 278 42.15 -38.74 3.47
N PRO A 279 41.29 -37.74 3.82
CA PRO A 279 39.81 -37.80 3.95
C PRO A 279 38.98 -36.75 3.16
N SER A 280 37.73 -37.18 2.94
CA SER A 280 36.56 -36.37 2.60
C SER A 280 36.02 -35.65 3.83
N GLN A 281 35.52 -34.43 3.65
CA GLN A 281 34.39 -33.92 4.44
C GLN A 281 33.30 -33.35 3.53
N LYS A 282 32.29 -34.20 3.31
CA LYS A 282 30.87 -33.91 3.57
C LYS A 282 30.32 -32.59 3.01
N SER A 283 29.70 -32.70 1.83
CA SER A 283 28.57 -31.89 1.41
C SER A 283 27.41 -32.08 2.39
N ALA A 284 27.17 -31.07 3.22
CA ALA A 284 25.98 -30.96 4.04
C ALA A 284 25.05 -29.93 3.40
N SER A 285 23.84 -30.40 3.08
CA SER A 285 22.66 -29.59 2.82
C SER A 285 22.30 -28.73 4.04
N ARG A 286 21.72 -27.55 3.76
CA ARG A 286 20.94 -26.67 4.64
C ARG A 286 21.70 -25.94 5.76
N THR A 287 21.89 -24.65 5.53
CA THR A 287 21.30 -23.59 6.38
C THR A 287 20.94 -22.43 5.46
N SER A 288 19.66 -22.30 5.10
CA SER A 288 19.11 -21.07 4.54
C SER A 288 19.16 -20.03 5.65
N VAL A 289 20.17 -19.17 5.58
CA VAL A 289 20.27 -17.97 6.40
C VAL A 289 19.17 -17.04 5.92
N ASP A 290 18.36 -16.56 6.85
CA ASP A 290 17.35 -15.53 6.62
C ASP A 290 18.00 -14.30 5.97
N GLU A 291 17.82 -14.12 4.67
CA GLU A 291 17.96 -12.81 4.04
C GLU A 291 16.64 -12.05 4.21
N PRO A 292 16.67 -10.80 4.70
CA PRO A 292 15.48 -9.98 4.81
C PRO A 292 14.99 -9.61 3.41
N ILE A 293 13.87 -10.20 2.98
CA ILE A 293 13.13 -9.78 1.79
C ILE A 293 12.67 -8.33 2.03
N LEU A 294 13.32 -7.40 1.34
CA LEU A 294 13.08 -5.96 1.40
C LEU A 294 11.71 -5.62 0.79
N ILE A 295 10.69 -5.50 1.63
CA ILE A 295 9.37 -4.94 1.25
C ILE A 295 9.50 -3.47 0.81
N ALA A 296 10.59 -2.79 1.16
CA ALA A 296 10.84 -1.38 0.82
C ALA A 296 11.61 -1.15 -0.49
N ALA A 297 12.29 -2.17 -1.07
CA ALA A 297 13.22 -1.93 -2.18
C ALA A 297 12.60 -2.08 -3.58
N GLU A 298 11.49 -2.82 -3.74
CA GLU A 298 10.90 -3.08 -5.06
C GLU A 298 9.97 -1.96 -5.57
N LEU A 299 10.02 -0.77 -4.96
CA LEU A 299 9.30 0.43 -5.38
C LEU A 299 10.19 1.46 -6.11
N HIS A 300 11.47 1.18 -6.35
CA HIS A 300 12.44 2.21 -6.77
C HIS A 300 13.02 2.09 -8.20
N ASP A 301 12.52 1.20 -9.05
CA ASP A 301 13.04 1.08 -10.44
C ASP A 301 12.02 1.59 -11.47
N LEU A 302 11.96 2.91 -11.63
CA LEU A 302 11.65 3.55 -12.90
C LEU A 302 12.88 4.35 -13.34
N PRO A 303 13.30 4.29 -14.62
CA PRO A 303 14.55 4.88 -15.05
C PRO A 303 14.48 6.40 -15.05
N GLU A 304 15.37 7.04 -14.28
CA GLU A 304 15.65 8.48 -14.37
C GLU A 304 16.16 8.83 -15.77
N GLY A 305 15.38 9.64 -16.49
CA GLY A 305 15.79 10.28 -17.72
C GLY A 305 16.81 11.38 -17.45
N SER A 306 18.00 11.19 -18.02
CA SER A 306 19.14 12.11 -18.15
C SER A 306 18.85 13.62 -18.03
N GLU A 307 19.53 14.28 -17.09
CA GLU A 307 19.84 15.71 -17.18
C GLU A 307 20.93 15.96 -18.23
N SER A 308 20.68 16.90 -19.14
CA SER A 308 21.73 17.74 -19.72
C SER A 308 21.16 19.03 -20.30
N GLY A 309 21.68 20.18 -19.86
CA GLY A 309 21.81 21.37 -20.70
C GLY A 309 21.13 22.64 -20.19
N ASP A 310 21.94 23.51 -19.57
CA ASP A 310 21.65 24.93 -19.32
C ASP A 310 21.21 25.70 -20.58
N SER A 311 20.29 26.67 -20.43
CA SER A 311 20.55 28.09 -20.73
C SER A 311 19.30 28.96 -20.57
N GLU A 312 19.54 30.14 -19.99
CA GLU A 312 18.65 31.30 -19.98
C GLU A 312 18.20 31.68 -21.41
N THR A 313 16.95 32.12 -21.57
CA THR A 313 16.63 33.43 -22.18
C THR A 313 15.12 33.71 -22.12
N ALA A 314 14.80 34.92 -21.68
CA ALA A 314 13.49 35.53 -21.80
C ALA A 314 13.14 35.83 -23.26
N THR A 315 11.85 35.79 -23.60
CA THR A 315 11.22 36.77 -24.51
C THR A 315 9.69 36.68 -24.41
N GLU A 316 9.09 37.81 -24.06
CA GLU A 316 7.67 38.10 -24.28
C GLU A 316 7.37 38.14 -25.78
N VAL A 317 6.25 37.57 -26.21
CA VAL A 317 5.49 38.12 -27.35
C VAL A 317 4.00 37.83 -27.15
N ASP A 318 3.24 38.88 -26.91
CA ASP A 318 1.79 38.98 -27.04
C ASP A 318 1.48 39.52 -28.43
N VAL A 319 0.66 38.85 -29.26
CA VAL A 319 -0.19 39.47 -30.30
C VAL A 319 -1.33 38.50 -30.69
N SER A 320 -2.53 38.90 -30.30
CA SER A 320 -3.85 38.79 -30.98
C SER A 320 -3.97 38.07 -32.33
N GLY A 321 -5.04 37.27 -32.48
CA GLY A 321 -5.58 36.89 -33.78
C GLY A 321 -6.81 36.01 -33.67
N GLY A 322 -8.00 36.62 -33.74
CA GLY A 322 -9.28 35.92 -33.68
C GLY A 322 -9.60 35.07 -34.92
N ALA A 323 -10.35 34.00 -34.70
CA ALA A 323 -11.20 33.39 -35.70
C ALA A 323 -12.46 32.84 -35.02
N VAL A 324 -13.61 33.20 -35.60
CA VAL A 324 -14.97 33.00 -35.11
C VAL A 324 -15.62 31.87 -35.93
N VAL A 325 -16.52 31.12 -35.26
CA VAL A 325 -17.67 30.29 -35.71
C VAL A 325 -17.44 28.92 -36.41
N PRO A 326 -18.40 27.96 -36.35
CA PRO A 326 -19.68 27.97 -35.63
C PRO A 326 -20.04 26.72 -34.79
N SER A 327 -20.97 27.01 -33.86
CA SER A 327 -21.89 26.11 -33.17
C SER A 327 -22.65 25.16 -34.11
N LEU A 328 -22.72 23.89 -33.74
CA LEU A 328 -23.75 22.94 -34.18
C LEU A 328 -24.32 22.26 -32.94
N CYS A 329 -25.54 22.64 -32.61
CA CYS A 329 -26.38 22.05 -31.58
C CYS A 329 -27.47 21.27 -32.29
N ALA A 330 -27.60 19.96 -32.04
CA ALA A 330 -28.87 19.24 -32.09
C ALA A 330 -28.75 17.85 -31.41
N PRO A 331 -29.82 17.35 -30.77
CA PRO A 331 -29.77 16.30 -29.75
C PRO A 331 -30.11 14.91 -30.33
N LEU A 332 -29.59 13.85 -29.71
CA LEU A 332 -30.12 12.50 -29.87
C LEU A 332 -30.57 11.97 -28.51
N HIS A 333 -31.89 11.89 -28.37
CA HIS A 333 -32.57 11.03 -27.39
C HIS A 333 -32.21 9.57 -27.71
N GLY A 334 -31.80 8.83 -26.67
CA GLY A 334 -31.59 7.40 -26.73
C GLY A 334 -31.57 6.84 -25.32
N SER A 335 -32.75 6.61 -24.77
CA SER A 335 -32.96 5.87 -23.53
C SER A 335 -32.42 4.45 -23.70
N ALA A 336 -31.44 4.06 -22.89
CA ALA A 336 -31.09 2.68 -22.65
C ALA A 336 -30.92 2.52 -21.13
N GLU A 337 -31.97 2.01 -20.50
CA GLU A 337 -31.90 1.40 -19.19
C GLU A 337 -30.86 0.27 -19.24
N LEU A 338 -29.87 0.32 -18.35
CA LEU A 338 -29.04 -0.82 -18.01
C LEU A 338 -29.15 -1.04 -16.51
N ASP A 339 -29.84 -2.12 -16.18
CA ASP A 339 -29.94 -2.72 -14.86
C ASP A 339 -28.56 -2.92 -14.24
N SER A 340 -28.36 -2.34 -13.06
CA SER A 340 -27.22 -2.60 -12.19
C SER A 340 -27.57 -3.74 -11.23
N PRO A 341 -26.83 -4.87 -11.20
CA PRO A 341 -26.81 -5.69 -10.01
C PRO A 341 -25.84 -5.03 -9.02
N GLY A 342 -26.41 -4.46 -7.96
CA GLY A 342 -25.66 -3.93 -6.82
C GLY A 342 -24.86 -5.02 -6.13
N ALA A 343 -23.57 -5.08 -6.43
CA ALA A 343 -22.56 -5.65 -5.55
C ALA A 343 -21.81 -4.48 -4.91
N SER A 344 -22.17 -4.13 -3.68
CA SER A 344 -21.34 -3.28 -2.85
C SER A 344 -20.08 -4.08 -2.48
N SER A 345 -19.07 -4.06 -3.35
CA SER A 345 -17.73 -4.51 -2.97
C SER A 345 -17.17 -3.47 -1.99
N SER A 346 -17.21 -3.83 -0.71
CA SER A 346 -16.40 -3.13 0.28
C SER A 346 -14.95 -3.49 0.02
N VAL A 347 -14.32 -2.72 -0.87
CA VAL A 347 -12.90 -2.78 -1.22
C VAL A 347 -12.08 -2.73 0.07
N ALA A 348 -11.19 -3.71 0.22
CA ALA A 348 -10.40 -3.92 1.41
C ALA A 348 -8.98 -3.45 1.16
N ILE A 349 -8.82 -2.14 1.13
CA ILE A 349 -7.51 -1.50 1.00
C ILE A 349 -7.17 -0.85 2.33
N TYR A 350 -5.89 -0.61 2.50
CA TYR A 350 -5.06 -0.79 3.70
C TYR A 350 -5.59 -0.20 5.00
#